data_AF-A0A0L0GE70-F1
#
_entry.id   AF-A0A0L0GE70-F1
#
_cell.length_a   1.000
_cell.length_b   1.000
_cell.length_c   1.000
_cell.angle_alpha   90.00
_cell.angle_beta   90.00
_cell.angle_gamma   90.00
#
_symmetry.space_group_name_H-M   'P 1'
#
loop_
_entity.id
_entity.type
_entity.pdbx_description
1 polymer ?
#
loop_
_entity_poly.entity_id
_entity_poly.type
_entity_poly.pdbx_seq_one_letter_code
_entity_poly.pdbx_strand_id
1 'polypeptide(L)'
;MQAGHSSRPEAPRDIQAICPYHHLLLWLSLTTKEQADSHLFSLNSVAVTKAEWSRKLKYLVKAAGLDPKLYSGHSLRIGGLSALKESGLSNSEV
;
A
#
# COMPACT_ATOMS: atom_id res chain seq x y z
N MET A 1 14.70 -34.44 1.17
CA MET A 1 13.49 -33.62 1.03
C MET A 1 13.83 -32.45 0.11
N GLN A 2 13.43 -32.51 -1.16
CA GLN A 2 13.70 -31.43 -2.12
C GLN A 2 12.68 -30.30 -1.88
N ALA A 3 13.16 -29.13 -1.47
CA ALA A 3 12.36 -27.93 -1.43
C ALA A 3 12.01 -27.55 -2.87
N GLY A 4 10.76 -27.79 -3.27
CA GLY A 4 10.25 -27.39 -4.57
C GLY A 4 10.40 -25.88 -4.74
N HIS A 5 11.35 -25.46 -5.57
CA HIS A 5 11.41 -24.10 -6.09
C HIS A 5 10.17 -23.89 -6.94
N SER A 6 9.12 -23.33 -6.33
CA SER A 6 8.00 -22.76 -7.06
C SER A 6 8.53 -21.50 -7.75
N SER A 7 8.95 -21.66 -9.00
CA SER A 7 9.34 -20.55 -9.88
C SER A 7 8.09 -19.76 -10.26
N ARG A 8 7.60 -18.94 -9.33
CA ARG A 8 6.58 -17.93 -9.67
C ARG A 8 7.23 -16.98 -10.68
N PRO A 9 6.58 -16.71 -11.82
CA PRO A 9 7.10 -15.74 -12.77
C PRO A 9 7.23 -14.38 -12.06
N GLU A 10 8.44 -13.84 -12.02
CA GLU A 10 8.66 -12.49 -11.53
C GLU A 10 7.91 -11.51 -12.43
N ALA A 11 7.05 -10.68 -11.86
CA ALA A 11 6.34 -9.66 -12.63
C ALA A 11 7.38 -8.71 -13.28
N PRO A 12 7.13 -8.16 -14.48
CA PRO A 12 7.93 -7.10 -15.05
C PRO A 12 8.21 -5.97 -14.03
N ARG A 13 9.41 -5.39 -14.05
CA ARG A 13 9.84 -4.39 -13.04
C ARG A 13 8.85 -3.22 -12.91
N ASP A 14 8.24 -2.82 -14.02
CA ASP A 14 7.27 -1.73 -14.09
C ASP A 14 5.99 -2.07 -13.31
N ILE A 15 5.60 -3.36 -13.33
CA ILE A 15 4.46 -3.87 -12.56
C ILE A 15 4.85 -3.99 -11.08
N GLN A 16 6.09 -4.37 -10.76
CA GLN A 16 6.56 -4.42 -9.37
C GLN A 16 6.51 -3.05 -8.68
N ALA A 17 6.80 -1.97 -9.42
CA ALA A 17 6.79 -0.59 -8.92
C ALA A 17 5.41 -0.09 -8.47
N ILE A 18 4.32 -0.72 -8.93
CA ILE A 18 2.96 -0.36 -8.53
C ILE A 18 2.20 -1.52 -7.86
N CYS A 19 2.82 -2.71 -7.76
CA CYS A 19 2.20 -3.91 -7.22
C CYS A 19 2.08 -3.81 -5.68
N PRO A 20 0.86 -3.78 -5.11
CA PRO A 20 0.68 -3.68 -3.67
C PRO A 20 1.23 -4.90 -2.92
N TYR A 21 1.15 -6.09 -3.51
CA TYR A 21 1.69 -7.33 -2.93
C TYR A 21 3.21 -7.24 -2.75
N HIS A 22 3.93 -6.77 -3.78
CA HIS A 22 5.39 -6.62 -3.70
C HIS A 22 5.79 -5.58 -2.65
N HIS A 23 5.08 -4.45 -2.58
CA HIS A 23 5.32 -3.41 -1.58
C HIS A 23 5.04 -3.90 -0.15
N LEU A 24 4.01 -4.72 0.05
CA LEU A 24 3.71 -5.33 1.34
C LEU A 24 4.82 -6.32 1.75
N LEU A 25 5.28 -7.16 0.83
CA LEU A 25 6.40 -8.07 1.12
C LEU A 25 7.69 -7.30 1.46
N LEU A 26 7.99 -6.25 0.71
CA LEU A 26 9.13 -5.37 0.99
C LEU A 26 8.98 -4.74 2.37
N TRP A 27 7.82 -4.16 2.68
CA TRP A 27 7.52 -3.59 4.00
C TRP A 27 7.77 -4.62 5.10
N LEU A 28 7.15 -5.79 5.00
CA LEU A 28 7.29 -6.86 5.98
C LEU A 28 8.74 -7.29 6.15
N SER A 29 9.52 -7.39 5.06
CA SER A 29 10.94 -7.74 5.11
C SER A 29 11.80 -6.73 5.89
N LEU A 30 11.40 -5.45 5.86
CA LEU A 30 12.09 -4.37 6.57
C LEU A 30 11.66 -4.26 8.03
N THR A 31 10.44 -4.69 8.36
CA THR A 31 9.85 -4.57 9.70
C THR A 31 9.78 -5.89 10.46
N THR A 32 10.38 -6.99 9.96
CA THR A 32 10.36 -8.30 10.66
C THR A 32 10.97 -8.29 12.06
N LYS A 33 11.79 -7.27 12.38
CA LYS A 33 12.46 -7.12 13.68
C LYS A 33 11.62 -6.35 14.70
N GLU A 34 10.45 -5.85 14.31
CA GLU A 34 9.53 -5.19 15.23
C GLU A 34 8.99 -6.20 16.25
N GLN A 35 8.60 -5.70 17.43
CA GLN A 35 8.04 -6.55 18.48
C GLN A 35 6.75 -7.23 18.00
N ALA A 36 6.51 -8.45 18.47
CA ALA A 36 5.35 -9.26 18.06
C ALA A 36 4.00 -8.56 18.31
N ASP A 37 3.93 -7.68 19.31
CA ASP A 37 2.73 -6.92 19.68
C ASP A 37 2.64 -5.53 19.02
N SER A 38 3.57 -5.20 18.11
CA SER A 38 3.57 -3.92 17.41
C SER A 38 2.50 -3.83 16.33
N HIS A 39 2.04 -2.63 16.01
CA HIS A 39 1.12 -2.42 14.89
C HIS A 39 1.79 -2.78 13.57
N LEU A 40 1.02 -3.32 12.61
CA LEU A 40 1.51 -3.67 11.26
C LEU A 40 2.29 -2.55 10.57
N PHE A 41 1.90 -1.29 10.84
CA PHE A 41 2.59 -0.10 10.36
C PHE A 41 3.34 0.60 11.50
N SER A 42 4.38 -0.05 12.00
CA SER A 42 5.33 0.52 12.96
C SER A 42 6.73 0.59 12.36
N LEU A 43 7.48 1.63 12.75
CA LEU A 43 8.90 1.78 12.42
C LEU A 43 9.66 2.11 13.70
N ASN A 44 10.66 1.30 14.04
CA ASN A 44 11.41 1.39 15.29
C ASN A 44 10.47 1.37 16.52
N SER A 45 9.47 0.49 16.48
CA SER A 45 8.45 0.31 17.52
C SER A 45 7.57 1.53 17.77
N VAL A 46 7.53 2.47 16.82
CA VAL A 46 6.62 3.62 16.82
C VAL A 46 5.58 3.44 15.73
N ALA A 47 4.31 3.46 16.11
CA ALA A 47 3.20 3.37 15.17
C ALA A 47 3.13 4.61 14.27
N VAL A 48 2.91 4.41 12.98
CA VAL A 48 2.69 5.52 12.04
C VAL A 48 1.42 6.26 12.41
N THR A 49 1.54 7.56 12.69
CA THR A 49 0.40 8.40 13.04
C THR A 49 -0.36 8.85 11.79
N LYS A 50 -1.65 9.18 11.96
CA LYS A 50 -2.44 9.82 10.89
C LYS A 50 -1.82 11.11 10.37
N ALA A 51 -1.20 11.90 11.25
CA ALA A 51 -0.55 13.16 10.88
C ALA A 51 0.68 12.91 9.99
N GLU A 52 1.54 11.95 10.38
CA GLU A 52 2.71 11.56 9.59
C GLU A 52 2.30 11.01 8.22
N TRP A 53 1.33 10.10 8.20
CA TRP A 53 0.78 9.53 6.98
C TRP A 53 0.22 10.62 6.05
N SER A 54 -0.58 11.55 6.59
CA SER A 54 -1.17 12.65 5.82
C SER A 54 -0.10 13.58 5.24
N ARG A 55 0.97 13.84 6.00
CA ARG A 55 2.10 14.65 5.54
C ARG A 55 2.84 13.97 4.38
N LYS A 56 3.12 12.66 4.49
CA LYS A 56 3.77 11.88 3.42
C LYS A 56 2.89 11.81 2.17
N LEU A 57 1.58 11.58 2.33
CA LEU A 57 0.66 11.58 1.20
C LEU A 57 0.67 12.91 0.45
N LYS A 58 0.56 14.04 1.15
CA LYS A 58 0.60 15.37 0.52
C LYS A 58 1.90 15.62 -0.24
N TYR A 59 3.02 15.16 0.31
CA TYR A 59 4.32 15.24 -0.36
C TYR A 59 4.32 14.43 -1.67
N LEU A 60 3.86 13.18 -1.65
CA LEU A 60 3.81 12.31 -2.84
C LEU A 60 2.85 12.85 -3.91
N VAL A 61 1.67 13.32 -3.51
CA VAL A 61 0.70 13.95 -4.42
C VAL A 61 1.32 15.16 -5.13
N LYS A 62 2.02 16.02 -4.38
CA LYS A 62 2.73 17.16 -4.94
C LYS A 62 3.83 16.72 -5.91
N ALA A 63 4.62 15.71 -5.55
CA ALA A 63 5.69 15.18 -6.39
C ALA A 63 5.16 14.58 -7.71
N ALA A 64 3.94 14.06 -7.69
CA ALA A 64 3.23 13.58 -8.88
C ALA A 64 2.60 14.70 -9.73
N GLY A 65 2.78 15.98 -9.37
CA GLY A 65 2.21 17.12 -10.10
C GLY A 65 0.72 17.38 -9.81
N LEU A 66 0.17 16.79 -8.75
CA LEU A 66 -1.23 16.94 -8.36
C LEU A 66 -1.39 17.97 -7.22
N ASP A 67 -2.58 18.56 -7.08
CA ASP A 67 -2.88 19.51 -5.97
C ASP A 67 -3.16 18.78 -4.64
N PRO A 68 -2.30 18.90 -3.62
CA PRO A 68 -2.50 18.23 -2.33
C PRO A 68 -3.74 18.66 -1.54
N LYS A 69 -4.43 19.74 -1.95
CA LYS A 69 -5.71 20.14 -1.36
C LYS A 69 -6.87 19.27 -1.83
N LEU A 70 -6.75 18.65 -3.01
CA LEU A 70 -7.79 17.82 -3.60
C LEU A 70 -7.65 16.34 -3.23
N TYR A 71 -6.47 15.92 -2.77
CA TYR A 71 -6.18 14.52 -2.44
C TYR A 71 -5.96 14.32 -0.94
N SER A 72 -6.73 13.40 -0.37
CA SER A 72 -6.66 12.94 1.01
C SER A 72 -6.94 11.43 1.09
N GLY A 73 -6.86 10.85 2.29
CA GLY A 73 -7.28 9.44 2.46
C GLY A 73 -8.73 9.19 2.09
N HIS A 74 -9.60 10.18 2.28
CA HIS A 74 -11.01 10.05 1.90
C HIS A 74 -11.18 10.01 0.38
N SER A 75 -10.46 10.87 -0.37
CA SER A 75 -10.55 10.86 -1.83
C SER A 75 -9.97 9.57 -2.42
N LEU A 76 -8.88 9.03 -1.85
CA LEU A 76 -8.33 7.72 -2.26
C LEU A 76 -9.33 6.59 -2.00
N ARG A 77 -10.03 6.62 -0.86
CA ARG A 77 -11.10 5.65 -0.56
C ARG A 77 -12.22 5.70 -1.58
N ILE A 78 -12.71 6.89 -1.92
CA ILE A 78 -13.76 7.07 -2.95
C ILE A 78 -13.26 6.58 -4.31
N GLY A 79 -12.03 6.95 -4.70
CA GLY A 79 -11.45 6.51 -5.97
C GLY A 79 -11.35 4.98 -6.08
N GLY A 80 -10.92 4.31 -5.00
CA GLY A 80 -10.91 2.85 -4.94
C GLY A 80 -12.31 2.24 -5.04
N LEU A 81 -13.30 2.85 -4.38
CA LEU A 81 -14.70 2.44 -4.48
C LEU A 81 -15.22 2.53 -5.93
N SER A 82 -14.97 3.64 -6.59
CA SER A 82 -15.35 3.85 -7.99
C SER A 82 -14.70 2.83 -8.90
N ALA A 83 -13.40 2.58 -8.73
CA ALA A 83 -12.67 1.58 -9.53
C ALA A 83 -13.22 0.16 -9.34
N LEU A 84 -13.62 -0.22 -8.12
CA LEU A 84 -14.27 -1.51 -7.85
C LEU A 84 -15.63 -1.62 -8.54
N LYS A 85 -16.46 -0.57 -8.49
CA LYS A 85 -17.74 -0.54 -9.22
C LYS A 85 -17.55 -0.63 -10.72
N GLU A 86 -16.56 0.07 -11.27
CA GLU A 86 -16.20 0.01 -12.69
C GLU A 86 -15.72 -1.38 -13.11
N SER A 87 -15.11 -2.15 -12.20
CA SER A 87 -14.73 -3.55 -12.44
C SER A 87 -15.89 -4.54 -12.37
N GLY A 88 -17.10 -4.07 -12.04
CA GLY A 88 -18.33 -4.87 -12.05
C GLY A 88 -18.78 -5.38 -10.67
N LEU A 89 -18.16 -4.96 -9.56
CA LEU A 89 -18.67 -5.30 -8.24
C LEU A 89 -20.02 -4.62 -7.97
N SER A 90 -20.96 -5.38 -7.40
CA SER A 90 -22.29 -4.88 -7.05
C SER A 90 -22.25 -4.00 -5.80
N ASN A 91 -23.27 -3.16 -5.61
CA ASN A 91 -23.43 -2.34 -4.40
C ASN A 91 -23.54 -3.15 -3.11
N SER A 92 -23.86 -4.45 -3.18
CA SER A 92 -23.90 -5.35 -2.02
C SER A 92 -22.53 -5.92 -1.64
N GLU A 93 -21.54 -5.81 -2.53
CA GLU A 93 -20.17 -6.33 -2.33
C GLU A 93 -19.18 -5.22 -1.97
N VAL A 94 -19.64 -3.98 -1.91
CA VAL A 94 -18.87 -2.74 -1.80
C VAL A 94 -19.29 -1.96 -0.56
#